data_AF-A0A7Y5MFZ0-F1
#
_entry.id   AF-A0A7Y5MFZ0-F1
#
_cell.length_a   1.000
_cell.length_b   1.000
_cell.length_c   1.000
_cell.angle_alpha   90.00
_cell.angle_beta   90.00
_cell.angle_gamma   90.00
#
_symmetry.space_group_name_H-M   'P 1'
#
loop_
_entity.id
_entity.type
_entity.pdbx_description
1 polymer ?
#
loop_
_entity_poly.entity_id
_entity_poly.type
_entity_poly.pdbx_seq_one_letter_code
_entity_poly.pdbx_strand_id
1 'polypeptide(L)' 'MTFLAELIYIIAAVLFVVGLKRMNKPATARRGNLMSSVGMFLAIIGTLIHFEVLSPEYILNNS' A
#
# COMPACT_ATOMS: atom_id res chain seq x y z
N MET A 1 11.49 14.84 -3.24
CA MET A 1 10.65 14.04 -2.31
C MET A 1 10.01 12.82 -3.02
N THR A 2 10.72 12.14 -3.93
CA THR A 2 10.19 11.01 -4.74
C THR A 2 10.81 9.67 -4.33
N PHE A 3 12.12 9.65 -4.05
CA PHE A 3 12.87 8.44 -3.69
C PHE A 3 12.31 7.67 -2.48
N LEU A 4 11.87 8.38 -1.44
CA LEU A 4 11.28 7.73 -0.26
C LEU A 4 9.95 7.04 -0.59
N ALA A 5 9.11 7.66 -1.43
CA ALA A 5 7.83 7.10 -1.85
C ALA A 5 8.03 5.87 -2.75
N GLU A 6 8.98 5.94 -3.69
CA GLU A 6 9.38 4.80 -4.54
C GLU A 6 9.86 3.61 -3.70
N LEU A 7 10.69 3.86 -2.67
CA LEU A 7 11.16 2.81 -1.76
C LEU A 7 10.00 2.18 -0.98
N ILE A 8 9.06 2.99 -0.49
CA ILE A 8 7.85 2.51 0.21
C ILE A 8 7.00 1.62 -0.71
N TYR A 9 6.81 2.01 -1.98
CA TYR A 9 6.07 1.20 -2.94
C TYR A 9 6.73 -0.15 -3.22
N ILE A 10 8.06 -0.20 -3.34
CA ILE A 10 8.80 -1.45 -3.52
C ILE A 10 8.63 -2.36 -2.29
N ILE A 11 8.79 -1.82 -1.09
CA ILE A 11 8.61 -2.58 0.16
C ILE A 11 7.17 -3.13 0.27
N ALA A 12 6.17 -2.31 -0.04
CA ALA A 12 4.77 -2.72 -0.05
C ALA A 12 4.51 -3.84 -1.06
N ALA A 13 5.06 -3.74 -2.28
CA ALA A 13 4.93 -4.77 -3.31
C ALA A 13 5.53 -6.11 -2.86
N VAL A 14 6.72 -6.10 -2.24
CA VAL A 14 7.36 -7.31 -1.70
C VAL A 14 6.51 -7.94 -0.59
N LEU A 15 5.98 -7.13 0.33
CA LEU A 15 5.10 -7.60 1.40
C LEU A 15 3.81 -8.23 0.85
N PHE A 16 3.23 -7.65 -0.20
CA PHE A 16 2.06 -8.21 -0.88
C PHE A 16 2.35 -9.56 -1.51
N VAL A 17 3.44 -9.69 -2.27
CA VAL A 17 3.83 -10.96 -2.92
C VAL A 17 4.11 -12.05 -1.89
N VAL A 18 4.83 -11.72 -0.82
CA VAL A 18 5.12 -12.68 0.26
C VAL A 18 3.84 -13.05 1.01
N GLY A 19 2.98 -12.08 1.31
CA GLY A 19 1.68 -12.31 1.95
C GLY A 19 0.79 -13.24 1.14
N LEU A 20 0.64 -12.98 -0.16
CA LEU A 20 -0.08 -13.85 -1.11
C LEU A 20 0.49 -15.27 -1.14
N LYS A 21 1.82 -15.41 -1.22
CA LYS A 21 2.48 -16.73 -1.19
C LYS A 21 2.18 -17.50 0.10
N ARG A 22 2.08 -16.82 1.24
CA ARG A 22 1.74 -17.43 2.53
C ARG A 22 0.26 -17.78 2.68
N MET A 23 -0.62 -17.13 1.91
CA MET A 23 -2.05 -17.44 1.88
C MET A 23 -2.36 -18.76 1.16
N ASN A 24 -1.44 -19.26 0.32
CA ASN A 24 -1.58 -20.55 -0.36
C ASN A 24 -1.52 -21.78 0.57
N LYS A 25 -1.17 -21.62 1.85
CA LYS A 25 -1.22 -22.71 2.84
C LYS A 25 -2.11 -22.29 4.03
N PRO A 26 -3.15 -23.07 4.41
CA PRO A 26 -4.06 -22.71 5.50
C PRO A 26 -3.34 -22.38 6.81
N ALA A 27 -2.31 -23.16 7.15
CA ALA A 27 -1.50 -22.97 8.36
C ALA A 27 -0.77 -21.62 8.41
N THR A 28 -0.45 -21.01 7.25
CA THR A 28 0.24 -19.72 7.18
C THR A 28 -0.62 -18.56 6.70
N ALA A 29 -1.88 -18.82 6.32
CA ALA A 29 -2.74 -17.84 5.66
C ALA A 29 -3.05 -16.61 6.52
N ARG A 30 -3.34 -16.81 7.82
CA ARG A 30 -3.59 -15.69 8.75
C ARG A 30 -2.39 -14.75 8.87
N ARG A 31 -1.18 -15.30 8.90
CA ARG A 31 0.07 -14.53 8.92
C ARG A 31 0.35 -13.87 7.56
N GLY A 32 -0.01 -14.53 6.46
CA GLY A 32 0.08 -13.96 5.11
C GLY A 32 -0.79 -12.73 4.94
N ASN A 33 -2.06 -12.80 5.37
CA ASN A 33 -2.97 -11.66 5.36
C ASN A 33 -2.44 -10.47 6.17
N LEU A 34 -1.92 -10.72 7.38
CA LEU A 34 -1.32 -9.66 8.21
C LEU A 34 -0.14 -8.97 7.51
N MET A 35 0.73 -9.72 6.85
CA MET A 35 1.85 -9.14 6.09
C MET A 35 1.35 -8.27 4.92
N SER A 36 0.34 -8.73 4.18
CA SER A 36 -0.29 -7.95 3.12
C SER A 36 -0.95 -6.68 3.66
N SER A 37 -1.66 -6.74 4.78
CA SER A 37 -2.28 -5.56 5.41
C SER A 37 -1.25 -4.53 5.89
N VAL A 38 -0.10 -4.98 6.42
CA VAL A 38 1.01 -4.07 6.78
C VAL A 38 1.60 -3.42 5.53
N GLY A 39 1.79 -4.18 4.44
CA GLY A 39 2.23 -3.62 3.16
C GLY A 39 1.27 -2.57 2.61
N MET A 40 -0.04 -2.83 2.68
CA MET A 40 -1.07 -1.86 2.30
C MET A 40 -1.04 -0.59 3.15
N PHE A 41 -0.89 -0.73 4.46
CA PHE A 41 -0.82 0.42 5.38
C PHE A 41 0.37 1.33 5.08
N LEU A 42 1.55 0.74 4.82
CA LEU A 42 2.74 1.50 4.43
C LEU A 42 2.55 2.23 3.10
N ALA A 43 1.91 1.59 2.12
CA ALA A 43 1.60 2.22 0.84
C ALA A 43 0.68 3.44 1.01
N ILE A 44 -0.38 3.34 1.82
CA ILE A 44 -1.29 4.45 2.13
C ILE A 44 -0.53 5.62 2.76
N ILE A 45 0.34 5.36 3.74
CA ILE A 45 1.17 6.41 4.36
C ILE A 45 2.10 7.05 3.34
N GLY A 46 2.75 6.24 2.48
CA GLY A 46 3.58 6.75 1.40
C GLY A 46 2.80 7.66 0.45
N THR A 47 1.58 7.28 0.07
CA THR A 47 0.70 8.12 -0.76
C THR A 47 0.32 9.41 -0.04
N LEU A 48 -0.08 9.36 1.25
CA LEU A 48 -0.48 10.56 2.01
C LEU A 48 0.67 11.56 2.19
N ILE A 49 1.90 11.08 2.34
CA ILE A 49 3.09 11.94 2.47
C ILE A 49 3.52 12.50 1.11
N HIS A 50 3.27 11.77 0.03
CA HIS A 50 3.71 12.13 -1.33
C HIS A 50 2.70 12.99 -2.10
N PHE A 51 1.40 12.83 -1.86
CA PHE A 51 0.35 13.59 -2.53
C PHE A 51 -0.15 14.74 -1.65
N GLU A 52 -0.09 15.96 -2.22
CA GLU A 52 -1.16 16.94 -2.08
C GLU A 52 -2.44 16.23 -2.54
N VAL A 53 -3.21 15.67 -1.62
CA VAL A 53 -4.45 14.96 -1.93
C VAL A 53 -5.36 15.96 -2.64
N LEU A 54 -5.50 15.77 -3.96
CA LEU A 54 -6.50 16.33 -4.87
C LEU A 54 -7.19 17.57 -4.31
N SER A 55 -6.84 18.76 -4.82
CA SER A 55 -7.64 19.96 -4.60
C SER A 55 -9.13 19.57 -4.70
N PRO A 56 -9.92 19.72 -3.61
CA PRO A 56 -11.33 19.33 -3.60
C PRO A 56 -12.13 19.95 -4.76
N GLU A 57 -11.62 21.04 -5.33
CA GLU A 57 -12.08 21.68 -6.56
C GLU A 57 -12.17 20.74 -7.77
N TYR A 58 -11.29 19.74 -7.95
CA TYR A 58 -11.42 18.84 -9.11
C TYR A 58 -12.64 17.92 -9.03
N ILE A 59 -13.07 17.59 -7.81
CA ILE A 59 -14.26 16.76 -7.56
C ILE A 59 -15.54 17.60 -7.63
N LEU A 60 -15.49 18.88 -7.22
CA LEU A 60 -16.66 19.77 -7.19
C LEU A 60 -16.90 20.57 -8.50
N ASN A 61 -15.89 20.71 -9.37
CA ASN A 61 -16.00 21.50 -10.61
C ASN A 61 -16.41 20.69 -11.85
N ASN A 62 -16.45 19.35 -11.76
CA ASN A 62 -16.88 18.46 -12.84
C ASN A 62 -18.25 17.79 -12.57
N SER A 63 -19.09 18.43 -11.74
CA SER A 63 -20.47 18.00 -11.44
C SER A 63 -21.48 19.08 -11.83
#